data_AF-A0A3C1SVK3-F1
#
_entry.id   AF-A0A3C1SVK3-F1
#
_cell.length_a   1.000
_cell.length_b   1.000
_cell.length_c   1.000
_cell.angle_alpha   90.00
_cell.angle_beta   90.00
_cell.angle_gamma   90.00
#
_symmetry.space_group_name_H-M   'P 1'
#
loop_
_entity.id
_entity.type
_entity.pdbx_description
1 polymer ?
#
loop_
_entity_poly.entity_id
_entity_poly.type
_entity_poly.pdbx_seq_one_letter_code
_entity_poly.pdbx_strand_id
1 'polypeptide(L)'
;LAVGAFAAALSGNLATYLTTAGQLALAFPDPASGVAGSWLKFAAVFAPTQLPLAVIEGLLTVTIVNFLREYSGDELRALELWPESPAVEAR
;
A
#
# COMPACT_ATOMS: atom_id res chain seq x y z
N LEU A 1 -1.79 -14.95 2.05
CA LEU A 1 -2.42 -13.66 2.43
C LEU A 1 -1.39 -12.65 2.89
N ALA A 2 -0.56 -12.93 3.91
CA ALA A 2 0.44 -11.99 4.41
C ALA A 2 1.30 -11.33 3.30
N VAL A 3 1.93 -12.11 2.43
CA VAL A 3 2.75 -11.56 1.33
C VAL A 3 1.92 -10.70 0.36
N GLY A 4 0.71 -11.14 0.03
CA GLY A 4 -0.18 -10.38 -0.86
C GLY A 4 -0.64 -9.06 -0.25
N ALA A 5 -1.02 -9.06 1.03
CA ALA A 5 -1.42 -7.86 1.77
C ALA A 5 -0.27 -6.88 1.94
N PHE A 6 0.93 -7.37 2.28
CA PHE A 6 2.15 -6.56 2.35
C PHE A 6 2.47 -5.90 1.01
N ALA A 7 2.47 -6.69 -0.08
CA ALA A 7 2.77 -6.19 -1.42
C ALA A 7 1.73 -5.17 -1.90
N ALA A 8 0.45 -5.39 -1.60
CA ALA A 8 -0.63 -4.45 -1.92
C ALA A 8 -0.45 -3.11 -1.20
N ALA A 9 -0.21 -3.13 0.12
CA ALA A 9 0.01 -1.92 0.91
C ALA A 9 1.30 -1.18 0.52
N LEU A 10 2.40 -1.92 0.29
CA LEU A 10 3.67 -1.33 -0.15
C LEU A 10 3.53 -0.64 -1.51
N SER A 11 2.95 -1.33 -2.50
CA SER A 11 2.78 -0.78 -3.84
C SER A 11 1.78 0.38 -3.89
N GLY A 12 0.69 0.33 -3.12
CA GLY A 12 -0.26 1.43 -3.00
C GLY A 12 0.36 2.69 -2.41
N ASN A 13 1.18 2.54 -1.37
CA ASN A 13 1.95 3.65 -0.79
C ASN A 13 2.93 4.25 -1.80
N LEU A 14 3.71 3.42 -2.49
CA LEU A 14 4.65 3.89 -3.50
C LEU A 14 3.95 4.59 -4.68
N ALA A 15 2.82 4.05 -5.14
CA ALA A 15 2.03 4.65 -6.22
C ALA A 15 1.50 6.03 -5.82
N THR A 16 0.98 6.17 -4.60
CA THR A 16 0.50 7.44 -4.08
C THR A 16 1.63 8.46 -3.98
N TYR A 17 2.74 8.06 -3.35
CA TYR A 17 3.93 8.91 -3.19
C TYR A 17 4.49 9.41 -4.54
N LEU A 18 4.69 8.52 -5.52
CA LEU A 18 5.21 8.91 -6.84
C LEU A 18 4.23 9.77 -7.63
N THR A 19 2.93 9.51 -7.47
CA THR A 19 1.87 10.31 -8.09
C THR A 19 1.86 11.73 -7.51
N THR A 20 1.95 11.87 -6.18
CA THR A 20 2.05 13.17 -5.51
C THR A 20 3.31 13.92 -5.91
N ALA A 21 4.46 13.25 -6.00
CA ALA A 21 5.69 13.85 -6.52
C ALA A 21 5.52 14.35 -7.97
N GLY A 22 4.77 13.60 -8.81
CA GLY A 22 4.34 14.02 -10.14
C GLY A 22 3.49 15.28 -10.15
N GLN A 23 2.46 15.32 -9.32
CA GLN A 23 1.58 16.49 -9.20
C GLN A 23 2.34 17.74 -8.77
N LEU A 24 3.24 17.62 -7.80
CA LEU A 24 4.10 18.72 -7.35
C LEU A 24 5.08 19.17 -8.43
N ALA A 25 5.65 18.23 -9.18
CA ALA A 25 6.56 18.55 -10.29
C ALA A 25 5.89 19.33 -11.42
N LEU A 26 4.64 18.99 -11.74
CA LEU A 26 3.84 19.71 -12.72
C LEU A 26 3.42 21.10 -12.23
N ALA A 27 3.11 21.22 -10.94
CA ALA A 27 2.73 22.49 -10.32
C ALA A 27 3.91 23.46 -10.13
N PHE A 28 5.11 22.93 -9.88
CA PHE A 28 6.31 23.72 -9.58
C PHE A 28 7.51 23.27 -10.43
N PRO A 29 7.55 23.55 -11.75
CA PRO A 29 8.67 23.18 -12.60
C PRO A 29 9.98 23.87 -12.19
N ASP A 30 11.08 23.13 -12.25
CA ASP A 30 12.39 23.66 -11.89
C ASP A 30 12.88 24.67 -12.94
N PRO A 31 13.45 25.83 -12.55
CA PRO A 31 13.89 26.84 -13.52
C PRO A 31 14.98 26.38 -14.50
N ALA A 32 15.84 25.45 -14.10
CA ALA A 32 16.96 24.99 -14.93
C ALA A 32 16.67 23.66 -15.65
N SER A 33 15.93 22.77 -15.00
CA SER A 33 15.74 21.36 -15.41
C SER A 33 14.27 20.96 -15.62
N GLY A 34 13.35 21.92 -15.50
CA GLY A 34 11.93 21.75 -15.80
C GLY A 34 11.21 20.74 -14.90
N VAL A 35 10.15 20.14 -15.41
CA VAL A 35 9.30 19.17 -14.68
C VAL A 35 10.10 17.95 -14.23
N ALA A 36 11.00 17.44 -15.08
CA ALA A 36 11.83 16.27 -14.74
C ALA A 36 12.75 16.55 -13.54
N GLY A 37 13.33 17.75 -13.48
CA GLY A 37 14.11 18.22 -12.35
C GLY A 37 13.32 18.28 -11.05
N SER A 38 12.13 18.89 -11.10
CA SER A 38 11.25 18.96 -9.92
C SER A 38 10.75 17.59 -9.48
N TRP A 39 10.43 16.69 -10.41
CA TRP A 39 10.01 15.33 -10.07
C TRP A 39 11.09 14.60 -9.28
N LEU A 40 12.34 14.67 -9.74
CA LEU A 40 13.47 14.06 -9.04
C LEU A 40 13.67 14.69 -7.65
N LYS A 41 13.55 16.02 -7.52
CA LYS A 41 13.66 16.71 -6.23
C LYS A 41 12.56 16.28 -5.25
N PHE A 42 11.30 16.28 -5.68
CA PHE A 42 10.17 15.91 -4.81
C PHE A 42 10.16 14.42 -4.47
N ALA A 43 10.53 13.55 -5.41
CA ALA A 43 10.76 12.15 -5.08
C ALA A 43 11.89 12.04 -4.04
N ALA A 44 13.09 12.55 -4.33
CA ALA A 44 14.23 12.39 -3.45
C ALA A 44 14.03 12.99 -2.04
N VAL A 45 13.37 14.15 -1.92
CA VAL A 45 13.19 14.84 -0.62
C VAL A 45 12.26 14.08 0.32
N PHE A 46 11.25 13.39 -0.21
CA PHE A 46 10.28 12.65 0.60
C PHE A 46 10.65 11.17 0.77
N ALA A 47 11.52 10.60 -0.08
CA ALA A 47 11.93 9.20 0.00
C ALA A 47 12.39 8.73 1.41
N PRO A 48 13.19 9.50 2.19
CA PRO A 48 13.63 9.08 3.52
C PRO A 48 12.48 8.87 4.52
N THR A 49 11.33 9.50 4.31
CA THR A 49 10.14 9.30 5.16
C THR A 49 9.17 8.31 4.53
N GLN A 50 8.97 8.36 3.21
CA GLN A 50 7.96 7.54 2.53
C GLN A 50 8.37 6.08 2.38
N LEU A 51 9.65 5.78 2.12
CA LEU A 51 10.09 4.38 2.00
C LEU A 51 9.96 3.64 3.34
N PRO A 52 10.40 4.18 4.49
CA PRO A 52 10.15 3.54 5.78
C PRO A 52 8.67 3.45 6.13
N LEU A 53 7.87 4.51 5.85
CA LEU A 53 6.43 4.51 6.09
C LEU A 53 5.75 3.37 5.32
N ALA A 54 6.03 3.22 4.03
CA ALA A 54 5.42 2.20 3.19
C ALA A 54 5.74 0.77 3.67
N VAL A 55 6.94 0.53 4.20
CA VAL A 55 7.31 -0.75 4.82
C VAL A 55 6.53 -0.97 6.12
N ILE A 56 6.49 0.03 7.01
CA ILE A 56 5.79 -0.06 8.29
C ILE A 56 4.30 -0.29 8.07
N GLU A 57 3.68 0.43 7.13
CA GLU A 57 2.27 0.29 6.81
C GLU A 57 1.97 -1.04 6.11
N GLY A 58 2.92 -1.55 5.31
CA GLY A 58 2.88 -2.91 4.80
C GLY A 58 2.79 -3.94 5.92
N LEU A 59 3.65 -3.84 6.93
CA LEU A 59 3.63 -4.74 8.10
C LEU A 59 2.35 -4.57 8.93
N LEU A 60 1.89 -3.33 9.14
CA LEU A 60 0.63 -3.03 9.83
C LEU A 60 -0.55 -3.68 9.12
N THR A 61 -0.61 -3.58 7.79
CA THR A 61 -1.68 -4.18 6.98
C THR A 61 -1.69 -5.70 7.11
N VAL A 62 -0.51 -6.35 7.11
CA VAL A 62 -0.42 -7.80 7.36
C VAL A 62 -1.00 -8.16 8.72
N THR A 63 -0.64 -7.40 9.76
CA THR A 63 -1.15 -7.63 11.12
C THR A 63 -2.67 -7.48 11.18
N ILE A 64 -3.23 -6.42 10.57
CA ILE A 64 -4.67 -6.18 10.54
C ILE A 64 -5.40 -7.30 9.79
N VAL A 65 -4.92 -7.69 8.60
CA VAL A 65 -5.56 -8.77 7.81
C VAL A 65 -5.52 -10.10 8.55
N ASN A 66 -4.42 -10.42 9.25
CA ASN A 66 -4.34 -11.62 10.08
C ASN A 66 -5.29 -11.55 11.28
N PHE A 67 -5.39 -10.39 11.93
CA PHE A 67 -6.30 -10.19 13.05
C PHE A 67 -7.77 -10.35 12.64
N LEU A 68 -8.18 -9.72 11.53
CA LEU A 68 -9.53 -9.84 11.00
C LEU A 68 -9.87 -11.29 10.62
N ARG A 69 -8.92 -12.03 10.06
CA ARG A 69 -9.12 -13.44 9.75
C ARG A 69 -9.35 -14.29 11.00
N GLU A 70 -8.60 -14.03 12.07
CA GLU A 70 -8.65 -14.82 13.31
C GLU A 70 -9.92 -14.53 14.13
N TYR A 71 -10.31 -13.25 14.23
CA TYR A 71 -11.37 -12.81 15.14
C TYR A 71 -12.67 -12.40 14.46
N SER A 72 -12.69 -12.26 13.13
CA SER A 72 -13.86 -11.79 12.37
C SER A 72 -14.11 -12.60 11.11
N GLY A 73 -13.75 -13.89 11.14
CA GLY A 73 -13.86 -14.78 9.97
C GLY A 73 -15.31 -15.02 9.53
N ASP A 74 -16.27 -15.06 10.47
CA ASP A 74 -17.70 -15.22 10.15
C ASP A 74 -18.25 -13.98 9.45
N GLU A 75 -17.90 -12.78 9.93
CA GLU A 75 -18.31 -11.52 9.31
C GLU A 75 -17.68 -11.32 7.93
N LEU A 76 -16.39 -11.68 7.76
CA LEU A 76 -15.73 -11.62 6.47
C LEU A 76 -16.37 -12.55 5.43
N ARG A 77 -16.85 -13.73 5.85
CA ARG A 77 -17.63 -14.64 5.00
C ARG A 77 -18.99 -14.06 4.63
N ALA A 78 -19.70 -13.49 5.60
CA ALA A 78 -20.99 -12.84 5.36
C ALA A 78 -20.89 -11.67 4.35
N LEU A 79 -19.73 -11.03 4.25
CA LEU A 79 -19.43 -9.98 3.28
C LEU A 79 -18.88 -10.51 1.93
N GLU A 80 -18.79 -11.83 1.74
CA GLU A 80 -18.18 -12.48 0.57
C GLU A 80 -16.72 -12.06 0.30
N LEU A 81 -16.05 -11.51 1.31
CA LEU A 81 -14.65 -11.08 1.24
C LEU A 81 -13.67 -12.23 1.49
N TRP A 82 -14.19 -13.38 1.94
CA TRP A 82 -13.41 -14.55 2.22
C TRP A 82 -14.02 -15.78 1.55
N PRO A 83 -13.20 -16.65 0.92
CA PRO A 83 -13.71 -17.90 0.39
C PRO A 83 -14.28 -18.75 1.54
N GLU A 84 -15.46 -19.30 1.31
CA GLU A 84 -16.04 -20.34 2.16
C GLU A 84 -14.97 -21.41 2.42
N SER A 85 -14.83 -21.84 3.68
CA SER A 85 -14.03 -23.03 3.94
C SER A 85 -14.67 -24.16 3.14
N PRO A 86 -13.92 -24.99 2.40
CA PRO A 86 -14.48 -26.20 1.84
C PRO A 86 -15.17 -26.91 3.00
N ALA A 87 -16.45 -27.22 2.80
CA ALA A 87 -17.25 -27.87 3.82
C ALA A 87 -16.47 -29.05 4.37
N VAL A 88 -16.65 -29.31 5.66
CA VAL A 88 -16.29 -30.55 6.33
C VAL A 88 -17.06 -31.68 5.63
N GLU A 89 -16.60 -32.08 4.45
CA GLU A 89 -17.23 -33.03 3.53
C GLU A 89 -16.29 -34.22 3.27
N ALA A 90 -15.60 -34.61 4.34
CA ALA A 90 -14.95 -35.90 4.48
C ALA A 90 -15.08 -36.35 5.94
N ARG A 91 -16.32 -36.63 6.36
CA ARG A 91 -16.58 -37.64 7.39
C ARG A 91 -16.79 -38.98 6.71
#